data_AF-X1D880-F1
#
_entry.id   AF-X1D880-F1
#
_cell.length_a   1.000
_cell.length_b   1.000
_cell.length_c   1.000
_cell.angle_alpha   90.00
_cell.angle_beta   90.00
_cell.angle_gamma   90.00
#
_symmetry.space_group_name_H-M   'P 1'
#
loop_
_entity.id
_entity.type
_entity.pdbx_description
1 polymer ?
#
loop_
_entity_poly.entity_id
_entity_poly.type
_entity_poly.pdbx_seq_one_letter_code
_entity_poly.pdbx_strand_id
1 'polypeptide(L)'
;MLTAEELQSATDRVVGRAYWTYEEEVVGVGEHYLRSGADGVIGIMVFGCGPDSVMMDMVKRQAARLRATPFMSITLEEHTAEAGIVTRLEAFLDMIDRKEK
;
A
#
# COMPACT_ATOMS: atom_id res chain seq x y z
N MET A 1 8.62 -9.18 -11.95
CA MET A 1 7.16 -9.12 -11.85
C MET A 1 6.71 -10.32 -11.04
N LEU A 2 5.76 -10.14 -10.13
CA LEU A 2 5.19 -11.23 -9.33
C LEU A 2 4.38 -12.15 -10.25
N THR A 3 4.42 -13.45 -9.97
CA THR A 3 3.59 -14.44 -10.64
C THR A 3 2.16 -14.39 -10.13
N ALA A 4 1.20 -14.89 -10.91
CA ALA A 4 -0.20 -14.95 -10.49
C ALA A 4 -0.39 -15.77 -9.20
N GLU A 5 0.39 -16.83 -9.00
CA GLU A 5 0.34 -17.65 -7.79
C GLU A 5 0.83 -16.88 -6.55
N GLU A 6 1.91 -16.12 -6.68
CA GLU A 6 2.41 -15.24 -5.61
C GLU A 6 1.38 -14.18 -5.23
N LEU A 7 0.73 -13.57 -6.23
CA LEU A 7 -0.31 -12.56 -6.03
C LEU A 7 -1.56 -13.12 -5.36
N GLN A 8 -2.04 -14.28 -5.82
CA GLN A 8 -3.19 -14.96 -5.21
C GLN A 8 -2.87 -15.32 -3.76
N SER A 9 -1.72 -15.95 -3.51
CA SER A 9 -1.29 -16.34 -2.16
C SER A 9 -1.18 -15.13 -1.22
N ALA A 10 -0.68 -14.00 -1.71
CA ALA A 10 -0.59 -12.76 -0.95
C ALA A 10 -1.96 -12.15 -0.64
N THR A 11 -2.85 -12.14 -1.61
CA THR A 11 -4.24 -11.68 -1.46
C THR A 11 -4.99 -12.50 -0.42
N ASP A 12 -4.85 -13.83 -0.48
CA ASP A 12 -5.52 -14.75 0.44
C ASP A 12 -5.10 -14.52 1.90
N ARG A 13 -3.87 -14.06 2.16
CA ARG A 13 -3.40 -13.72 3.52
C ARG A 13 -4.05 -12.47 4.12
N VAL A 14 -4.63 -11.60 3.29
CA VAL A 14 -5.29 -10.36 3.73
C VAL A 14 -6.80 -10.51 3.75
N VAL A 15 -7.38 -11.00 2.65
CA VAL A 15 -8.83 -10.99 2.41
C VAL A 15 -9.42 -12.39 2.19
N GLY A 16 -8.59 -13.44 2.17
CA GLY A 16 -9.00 -14.83 2.02
C GLY A 16 -9.24 -15.26 0.57
N ARG A 17 -9.91 -14.43 -0.24
CA ARG A 17 -10.08 -14.61 -1.69
C ARG A 17 -10.37 -13.26 -2.34
N ALA A 18 -9.82 -13.02 -3.53
CA ALA A 18 -10.14 -11.86 -4.34
C ALA A 18 -11.65 -11.77 -4.65
N TYR A 19 -12.23 -10.62 -4.33
CA TYR A 19 -13.60 -10.22 -4.62
C TYR A 19 -13.66 -9.22 -5.78
N TRP A 20 -12.72 -8.28 -5.88
CA TRP A 20 -12.63 -7.33 -7.00
C TRP A 20 -11.66 -7.77 -8.08
N THR A 21 -11.90 -7.33 -9.32
CA THR A 21 -11.17 -7.75 -10.52
C THR A 21 -9.65 -7.58 -10.44
N TYR A 22 -9.19 -6.51 -9.78
CA TYR A 22 -7.77 -6.16 -9.67
C TYR A 22 -7.28 -6.17 -8.21
N GLU A 23 -7.97 -6.92 -7.35
CA GLU A 23 -7.62 -6.98 -5.92
C GLU A 23 -6.24 -7.59 -5.69
N GLU A 24 -5.84 -8.54 -6.52
CA GLU A 24 -4.49 -9.10 -6.52
C GLU A 24 -3.42 -8.06 -6.83
N GLU A 25 -3.70 -7.13 -7.75
CA GLU A 25 -2.76 -6.09 -8.14
C GLU A 25 -2.58 -5.02 -7.07
N VAL A 26 -3.58 -4.82 -6.20
CA VAL A 26 -3.53 -3.83 -5.12
C VAL A 26 -3.18 -4.48 -3.78
N VAL A 27 -4.00 -5.42 -3.34
CA VAL A 27 -3.87 -6.09 -2.04
C VAL A 27 -2.75 -7.12 -2.07
N GLY A 28 -2.68 -7.96 -3.12
CA GLY A 28 -1.64 -8.98 -3.26
C GLY A 28 -0.25 -8.38 -3.37
N VAL A 29 -0.06 -7.41 -4.28
CA VAL A 29 1.22 -6.66 -4.41
C VAL A 29 1.56 -5.95 -3.10
N GLY A 30 0.60 -5.24 -2.50
CA GLY A 30 0.79 -4.53 -1.24
C GLY A 30 1.26 -5.46 -0.12
N GLU A 31 0.59 -6.60 0.06
CA GLU A 31 0.97 -7.58 1.08
C GLU A 31 2.34 -8.20 0.85
N HIS A 32 2.66 -8.51 -0.41
CA HIS A 32 3.97 -9.05 -0.77
C HIS A 32 5.09 -8.06 -0.39
N TYR A 33 4.98 -6.79 -0.81
CA TYR A 33 6.03 -5.82 -0.55
C TYR A 33 6.17 -5.44 0.92
N LEU A 34 5.07 -5.44 1.68
CA LEU A 34 5.11 -5.28 3.14
C LEU A 34 5.89 -6.39 3.87
N ARG A 35 6.18 -7.51 3.21
CA ARG A 35 6.99 -8.62 3.74
C ARG A 35 8.32 -8.83 3.02
N SER A 36 8.53 -8.16 1.89
CA SER A 36 9.70 -8.34 1.03
C SER A 36 11.02 -7.82 1.61
N GLY A 37 10.97 -7.08 2.73
CA GLY A 37 12.12 -6.37 3.28
C GLY A 37 12.33 -4.98 2.66
N ALA A 38 11.33 -4.44 1.95
CA ALA A 38 11.36 -3.05 1.50
C ALA A 38 11.39 -2.07 2.69
N ASP A 39 12.12 -0.97 2.54
CA ASP A 39 12.29 0.07 3.55
C ASP A 39 10.99 0.86 3.79
N GLY A 40 10.12 0.92 2.79
CA GLY A 40 8.80 1.53 2.86
C GLY A 40 7.95 1.20 1.63
N VAL A 41 6.63 1.28 1.78
CA VAL A 41 5.66 1.04 0.70
C VAL A 41 4.70 2.23 0.58
N ILE A 42 4.55 2.76 -0.64
CA ILE A 42 3.62 3.85 -0.95
C ILE A 42 2.54 3.30 -1.89
N GLY A 43 1.29 3.25 -1.41
CA GLY A 43 0.13 2.96 -2.25
C GLY A 43 -0.40 4.23 -2.91
N ILE A 44 -0.56 4.24 -4.22
CA ILE A 44 -1.11 5.39 -4.97
C ILE A 44 -2.42 4.96 -5.61
N MET A 45 -3.45 5.79 -5.47
CA MET A 45 -4.76 5.56 -6.08
C MET A 45 -5.30 6.87 -6.67
N VAL A 46 -6.03 6.77 -7.78
CA VAL A 46 -6.69 7.90 -8.42
C VAL A 46 -8.18 7.75 -8.12
N PHE A 47 -8.76 8.75 -7.45
CA PHE A 47 -10.18 8.76 -7.06
C PHE A 47 -10.57 7.78 -5.92
N GLY A 48 -10.97 8.32 -4.77
CA GLY A 48 -11.11 7.57 -3.51
C GLY A 48 -12.47 6.97 -3.17
N CYS A 49 -13.50 7.13 -4.01
CA CYS A 49 -14.80 6.55 -3.72
C CYS A 49 -14.98 5.21 -4.44
N GLY A 50 -14.91 4.11 -3.68
CA GLY A 50 -15.27 2.78 -4.19
C GLY A 50 -14.27 1.69 -3.80
N PRO A 51 -14.09 0.66 -4.65
CA PRO A 51 -13.31 -0.53 -4.30
C PRO A 51 -11.84 -0.19 -3.98
N ASP A 52 -11.25 0.83 -4.60
CA ASP A 52 -9.87 1.24 -4.37
C ASP A 52 -9.61 1.70 -2.93
N SER A 53 -10.51 2.48 -2.33
CA SER A 53 -10.32 2.92 -0.95
C SER A 53 -10.47 1.78 0.04
N VAL A 54 -11.32 0.80 -0.26
CA VAL A 54 -11.46 -0.41 0.57
C VAL A 54 -10.19 -1.26 0.48
N MET A 55 -9.69 -1.52 -0.74
CA MET A 55 -8.45 -2.27 -0.94
C MET A 55 -7.23 -1.57 -0.32
N MET A 56 -7.10 -0.25 -0.48
CA MET A 56 -6.01 0.51 0.18
C MET A 56 -6.13 0.52 1.69
N ASP A 57 -7.35 0.57 2.26
CA ASP A 57 -7.55 0.42 3.70
C ASP A 57 -7.16 -0.99 4.19
N MET A 58 -7.45 -2.03 3.41
CA MET A 58 -7.01 -3.41 3.72
C MET A 58 -5.47 -3.51 3.76
N VAL A 59 -4.77 -2.96 2.77
CA VAL A 59 -3.29 -2.93 2.76
C VAL A 59 -2.76 -2.12 3.96
N LYS A 60 -3.35 -0.97 4.25
CA LYS A 60 -2.96 -0.13 5.40
C LYS A 60 -3.13 -0.87 6.74
N ARG A 61 -4.25 -1.57 6.92
CA ARG A 61 -4.49 -2.41 8.11
C ARG A 61 -3.49 -3.55 8.19
N GLN A 62 -3.17 -4.17 7.07
CA GLN A 62 -2.17 -5.23 7.00
C GLN A 62 -0.79 -4.71 7.40
N ALA A 63 -0.35 -3.55 6.89
CA ALA A 63 0.89 -2.91 7.28
C ALA A 63 0.95 -2.65 8.80
N ALA A 64 -0.13 -2.12 9.37
CA ALA A 64 -0.24 -1.88 10.80
C ALA A 64 -0.20 -3.18 11.64
N ARG A 65 -0.73 -4.29 11.10
CA ARG A 65 -0.65 -5.62 11.72
C ARG A 65 0.77 -6.17 11.71
N LEU A 66 1.46 -6.07 10.57
CA LEU A 66 2.80 -6.62 10.40
C LEU A 66 3.86 -5.83 11.17
N ARG A 67 3.72 -4.50 11.23
CA ARG A 67 4.70 -3.58 11.84
C ARG A 67 6.13 -3.73 11.30
N ALA A 68 6.27 -4.38 10.14
CA ALA A 68 7.55 -4.73 9.54
C ALA A 68 8.04 -3.65 8.59
N THR A 69 7.14 -3.05 7.79
CA THR A 69 7.47 -2.05 6.77
C THR A 69 6.53 -0.84 6.91
N PRO A 70 7.06 0.40 6.98
CA PRO A 70 6.28 1.62 6.91
C PRO A 70 5.39 1.66 5.67
N PHE A 71 4.15 2.13 5.82
CA PHE A 71 3.20 2.23 4.72
C PHE A 71 2.50 3.58 4.74
N MET A 72 2.37 4.20 3.57
CA MET A 72 1.50 5.36 3.37
C MET A 72 0.65 5.18 2.11
N SER A 73 -0.51 5.83 2.08
CA SER A 73 -1.33 5.94 0.87
C SER A 73 -1.48 7.39 0.42
N ILE A 74 -1.47 7.59 -0.90
CA ILE A 74 -1.68 8.88 -1.55
C ILE A 74 -2.87 8.72 -2.51
N THR A 75 -3.88 9.55 -2.31
CA THR A 75 -5.02 9.66 -3.24
C THR A 75 -4.78 10.88 -4.13
N LEU A 76 -4.82 10.66 -5.44
CA LEU A 76 -4.72 11.71 -6.44
C LEU A 76 -6.14 12.15 -6.85
N GLU A 77 -6.43 13.43 -6.66
CA GLU A 77 -7.64 14.12 -7.12
C GLU A 77 -7.31 15.51 -7.68
N GLU A 78 -8.23 16.11 -8.44
CA GLU A 78 -8.02 17.40 -9.15
C GLU A 78 -7.61 18.56 -8.22
N HIS A 79 -8.05 18.53 -6.95
CA HIS A 79 -7.72 19.54 -5.95
C HIS A 79 -6.46 19.22 -5.13
N THR A 80 -5.69 18.19 -5.51
CA THR A 80 -4.49 17.83 -4.75
C THR A 80 -3.40 18.88 -4.93
N ALA A 81 -3.14 19.66 -3.89
CA ALA A 81 -2.06 20.63 -3.90
C ALA A 81 -0.70 19.92 -3.92
N GLU A 82 0.11 20.19 -4.95
CA GLU A 82 1.45 19.62 -5.16
C GLU A 82 2.34 19.73 -3.92
N ALA A 83 2.36 20.90 -3.28
CA ALA A 83 3.13 21.14 -2.06
C ALA A 83 2.76 20.16 -0.93
N GLY A 84 1.49 19.78 -0.81
CA GLY A 84 1.03 18.82 0.19
C GLY A 84 1.51 17.39 -0.06
N ILE A 85 1.75 17.00 -1.32
CA ILE A 85 2.33 15.69 -1.65
C ILE A 85 3.82 15.69 -1.29
N VAL A 86 4.56 16.73 -1.71
CA VAL A 86 6.02 16.82 -1.48
C VAL A 86 6.35 16.73 0.01
N THR A 87 5.71 17.55 0.85
CA THR A 87 5.96 17.50 2.30
C THR A 87 5.60 16.16 2.94
N ARG A 88 4.57 15.46 2.42
CA ARG A 88 4.22 14.12 2.93
C ARG A 88 5.25 13.06 2.53
N LEU A 89 5.81 13.16 1.33
CA LEU A 89 6.88 12.27 0.87
C LEU A 89 8.17 12.51 1.69
N GLU A 90 8.54 13.78 1.90
CA GLU A 90 9.67 14.15 2.77
C GLU A 90 9.51 13.56 4.18
N ALA A 91 8.34 13.78 4.81
CA ALA A 91 8.06 13.24 6.14
C ALA A 91 8.04 11.70 6.18
N PHE A 92 7.67 11.04 5.09
CA PHE A 92 7.71 9.57 5.00
C PHE A 92 9.14 9.05 4.89
N LEU A 93 9.99 9.68 4.09
CA LEU A 93 11.42 9.36 4.02
C LEU A 93 12.12 9.58 5.38
N ASP A 94 11.83 10.71 6.05
CA ASP A 94 12.33 10.97 7.40
C ASP A 94 11.92 9.89 8.41
N MET A 95 10.73 9.30 8.26
CA MET A 95 10.26 8.19 9.11
C MET A 95 11.07 6.91 8.87
N ILE A 96 11.36 6.60 7.60
CA ILE A 96 12.15 5.41 7.21
C ILE A 96 13.57 5.54 7.76
N ASP A 97 14.23 6.67 7.52
CA ASP A 97 15.62 6.92 7.94
C ASP A 97 15.80 6.86 9.47
N ARG A 98 14.76 7.19 10.24
CA ARG A 98 14.78 7.08 11.71
C ARG A 98 14.70 5.64 12.22
N LYS A 99 14.18 4.72 11.42
CA LYS A 99 14.04 3.30 11.78
C LYS A 99 15.31 2.50 11.51
N GLU A 100 16.13 2.95 10.56
CA GLU A 100 17.44 2.36 10.23
C GLU A 100 18.56 2.73 11.22
N LYS A 101 18.30 3.66 12.16
CA LYS A 101 19.23 4.05 13.24
C LYS A 101 18.88 3.38 14.56
#